data_AF-A0A918HJL5-F1
#
_entry.id   AF-A0A918HJL5-F1
#
_cell.length_a   1.000
_cell.length_b   1.000
_cell.length_c   1.000
_cell.angle_alpha   90.00
_cell.angle_beta   90.00
_cell.angle_gamma   90.00
#
_symmetry.space_group_name_H-M   'P 1'
#
loop_
_entity.id
_entity.type
_entity.pdbx_description
1 polymer ?
#
loop_
_entity_poly.entity_id
_entity_poly.type
_entity_poly.pdbx_seq_one_letter_code
_entity_poly.pdbx_strand_id
1 'polypeptide(L)'
;MGQNRAIEALEITAYGVGWFCAQAHTRNVGWGPKETCAEGGQTITIGTTGQNRPMEAIRFSSTKTVWANAHVQNEGYTGFSIGTWIEVGTTGKNQNLEAISMSFH
;
A
#
# COMPACT_ATOMS: atom_id res chain seq x y z
N MET A 1 -23.75 -5.41 -11.36
CA MET A 1 -22.86 -4.23 -11.41
C MET A 1 -21.97 -4.31 -10.18
N GLY A 2 -20.70 -4.70 -10.34
CA GLY A 2 -19.75 -4.79 -9.22
C GLY A 2 -19.33 -3.40 -8.80
N GLN A 3 -19.42 -3.09 -7.51
CA GLN A 3 -18.88 -1.83 -6.98
C GLN A 3 -17.37 -1.80 -7.28
N ASN A 4 -16.90 -0.75 -7.95
CA ASN A 4 -15.48 -0.56 -8.21
C ASN A 4 -14.75 -0.25 -6.89
N ARG A 5 -14.25 -1.28 -6.20
CA ARG A 5 -13.57 -1.17 -4.89
C ARG A 5 -12.08 -0.88 -5.01
N ALA A 6 -11.63 -0.42 -6.17
CA ALA A 6 -10.21 -0.27 -6.43
C ALA A 6 -9.63 0.96 -5.72
N ILE A 7 -8.54 0.76 -4.99
CA ILE A 7 -7.77 1.85 -4.37
C ILE A 7 -6.87 2.46 -5.44
N GLU A 8 -6.97 3.75 -5.72
CA GLU A 8 -6.04 4.44 -6.64
C GLU A 8 -4.90 5.16 -5.91
N ALA A 9 -5.22 5.72 -4.73
CA ALA A 9 -4.28 6.38 -3.84
C ALA A 9 -4.59 6.00 -2.40
N LEU A 10 -3.54 6.00 -1.58
CA LEU A 10 -3.63 5.73 -0.15
C LEU A 10 -2.95 6.87 0.61
N GLU A 11 -3.69 7.44 1.55
CA GLU A 11 -3.19 8.40 2.53
C GLU A 11 -2.93 7.68 3.86
N ILE A 12 -1.76 7.92 4.47
CA ILE A 12 -1.32 7.22 5.68
C ILE A 12 -0.74 8.23 6.66
N THR A 13 -1.25 8.20 7.90
CA THR A 13 -0.66 8.85 9.06
C THR A 13 -0.40 7.79 10.11
N ALA A 14 0.86 7.64 10.54
CA ALA A 14 1.25 6.67 11.56
C ALA A 14 1.86 7.38 12.76
N TYR A 15 1.40 7.06 13.98
CA TYR A 15 1.88 7.67 15.21
C TYR A 15 2.82 6.73 15.96
N GLY A 16 3.89 7.27 16.55
CA GLY A 16 4.81 6.50 17.40
C GLY A 16 5.67 5.45 16.66
N VAL A 17 5.93 5.65 15.36
CA VAL A 17 6.65 4.69 14.49
C VAL A 17 8.09 5.09 14.13
N GLY A 18 8.60 6.21 14.64
CA GLY A 18 9.85 6.80 14.15
C GLY A 18 9.63 7.31 12.73
N TRP A 19 10.43 6.86 11.77
CA TRP A 19 10.17 7.10 10.34
C TRP A 19 9.48 5.91 9.68
N PHE A 20 8.69 6.19 8.65
CA PHE A 20 8.11 5.20 7.76
C PHE A 20 8.10 5.73 6.33
N CYS A 21 8.22 4.82 5.37
CA CYS A 21 8.10 5.06 3.95
C CYS A 21 7.09 4.09 3.35
N ALA A 22 6.43 4.52 2.29
CA ALA A 22 5.58 3.65 1.48
C ALA A 22 5.74 3.95 -0.01
N GLN A 23 5.44 2.95 -0.84
CA GLN A 23 5.47 3.08 -2.29
C GLN A 23 4.33 2.27 -2.89
N ALA A 24 3.59 2.89 -3.82
CA ALA A 24 2.53 2.22 -4.57
C ALA A 24 3.08 1.58 -5.84
N HIS A 25 2.61 0.37 -6.15
CA HIS A 25 2.61 -0.17 -7.50
C HIS A 25 1.26 0.14 -8.14
N THR A 26 1.24 0.97 -9.17
CA THR A 26 0.02 1.40 -9.87
C THR A 26 -0.05 0.74 -11.24
N ARG A 27 -1.23 0.24 -11.62
CA ARG A 27 -1.44 -0.43 -12.91
C ARG A 27 -1.02 0.49 -14.06
N ASN A 28 -0.30 -0.07 -15.04
CA ASN A 28 0.24 0.62 -16.21
C ASN A 28 1.24 1.77 -15.92
N VAL A 29 1.65 1.94 -14.66
CA VAL A 29 2.69 2.90 -14.24
C VAL A 29 3.89 2.17 -13.66
N GLY A 30 3.64 1.10 -12.89
CA GLY A 30 4.67 0.40 -12.15
C GLY A 30 4.80 0.92 -10.72
N TRP A 31 5.94 0.63 -10.10
CA TRP A 31 6.33 1.25 -8.84
C TRP A 31 6.54 2.75 -9.03
N GLY A 32 6.06 3.57 -8.08
CA GLY A 32 6.40 4.99 -8.06
C GLY A 32 7.92 5.22 -8.10
N PRO A 33 8.43 6.38 -8.55
CA PRO A 33 9.86 6.57 -8.79
C PRO A 33 10.74 6.46 -7.54
N LYS A 34 10.18 6.77 -6.36
CA LYS A 34 10.83 6.62 -5.05
C LYS A 34 9.77 6.32 -3.99
N GLU A 35 10.19 5.77 -2.85
CA GLU A 35 9.35 5.69 -1.67
C GLU A 35 9.06 7.09 -1.13
N THR A 36 7.84 7.32 -0.65
CA THR A 36 7.46 8.54 0.06
C THR A 36 7.62 8.29 1.55
N CYS A 37 8.47 9.08 2.21
CA CYS A 37 8.82 8.91 3.62
C CYS A 37 8.27 10.04 4.48
N ALA A 38 7.97 9.72 5.74
CA ALA A 38 7.51 10.64 6.77
C ALA A 38 7.98 10.20 8.16
N GLU A 39 8.05 11.17 9.06
CA GLU A 39 8.16 10.90 10.50
C GLU A 39 6.78 10.62 11.11
N GLY A 40 6.78 10.05 12.31
CA GLY A 40 5.57 9.75 13.06
C GLY A 40 4.70 10.99 13.27
N GLY A 41 3.41 10.87 12.99
CA GLY A 41 2.43 11.95 13.06
C GLY A 41 2.31 12.78 11.79
N GLN A 42 3.15 12.54 10.77
CA GLN A 42 3.02 13.17 9.46
C GLN A 42 2.23 12.27 8.49
N THR A 43 1.61 12.91 7.49
CA THR A 43 0.81 12.25 6.47
C THR A 43 1.60 12.09 5.18
N ILE A 44 1.56 10.90 4.58
CA ILE A 44 2.02 10.64 3.22
C ILE A 44 0.86 10.22 2.33
N THR A 45 0.97 10.53 1.04
CA THR A 45 0.09 10.01 0.01
C THR A 45 0.92 9.23 -1.00
N ILE A 46 0.46 8.03 -1.35
CA ILE A 46 1.03 7.21 -2.43
C ILE A 46 -0.05 6.86 -3.45
N GLY A 47 0.36 6.49 -4.66
CA GLY A 47 -0.55 6.18 -5.77
C GLY A 47 -0.93 7.42 -6.57
N THR A 48 -2.07 7.35 -7.25
CA THR A 48 -2.56 8.41 -8.14
C THR A 48 -4.03 8.68 -7.87
N THR A 49 -4.49 9.92 -7.99
CA THR A 49 -5.91 10.26 -7.81
C THR A 49 -6.54 10.66 -9.13
N GLY A 50 -7.69 10.07 -9.49
CA GLY A 50 -8.49 10.48 -10.64
C GLY A 50 -7.91 10.09 -11.99
N GLN A 51 -6.93 9.18 -12.02
CA GLN A 51 -6.29 8.73 -13.25
C GLN A 51 -6.91 7.44 -13.82
N ASN A 52 -7.91 6.86 -13.15
CA ASN A 52 -8.49 5.55 -13.49
C ASN A 52 -7.42 4.44 -13.53
N ARG A 53 -6.49 4.51 -12.58
CA ARG A 53 -5.32 3.63 -12.46
C ARG A 53 -5.25 3.08 -11.05
N PRO A 54 -5.83 1.89 -10.81
CA PRO A 54 -5.84 1.29 -9.49
C PRO A 54 -4.45 0.79 -9.10
N MET A 55 -4.19 0.80 -7.80
CA MET A 55 -3.04 0.18 -7.16
C MET A 55 -3.18 -1.33 -7.19
N GLU A 56 -2.06 -2.03 -7.27
CA GLU A 56 -1.99 -3.50 -7.25
C GLU A 56 -1.20 -4.01 -6.04
N ALA A 57 -0.19 -3.26 -5.60
CA ALA A 57 0.64 -3.59 -4.45
C ALA A 57 1.14 -2.34 -3.71
N ILE A 58 1.59 -2.54 -2.48
CA ILE A 58 2.23 -1.52 -1.65
C ILE A 58 3.49 -2.11 -1.03
N ARG A 59 4.58 -1.32 -1.05
CA ARG A 59 5.77 -1.55 -0.23
C ARG A 59 5.75 -0.63 0.98
N PHE A 60 6.20 -1.16 2.11
CA PHE A 60 6.44 -0.41 3.32
C PHE A 60 7.87 -0.62 3.79
N SER A 61 8.47 0.45 4.29
CA SER A 61 9.75 0.45 4.99
C SER A 61 9.62 1.28 6.26
N SER A 62 10.06 0.82 7.42
CA SER A 62 9.90 1.58 8.67
C SER A 62 10.94 1.21 9.72
N THR A 63 11.08 2.08 10.73
CA THR A 63 11.84 1.78 11.96
C THR A 63 11.21 0.65 12.76
N LYS A 64 9.86 0.56 12.77
CA LYS A 64 9.10 -0.46 13.50
C LYS A 64 8.73 -1.63 12.60
N THR A 65 8.41 -2.76 13.23
CA THR A 65 7.92 -3.92 12.47
C THR A 65 6.52 -3.63 11.99
N VAL A 66 6.30 -3.74 10.68
CA VAL A 66 4.99 -3.59 10.05
C VAL A 66 4.38 -4.97 9.89
N TRP A 67 3.12 -5.10 10.27
CA TRP A 67 2.26 -6.23 9.91
C TRP A 67 1.24 -5.70 8.94
N ALA A 68 1.22 -6.19 7.70
CA ALA A 68 0.23 -5.77 6.72
C ALA A 68 -0.33 -6.95 5.94
N ASN A 69 -1.60 -6.84 5.52
CA ASN A 69 -2.31 -7.80 4.68
C ASN A 69 -3.15 -7.04 3.66
N ALA A 70 -3.15 -7.52 2.42
CA ALA A 70 -3.84 -6.91 1.30
C ALA A 70 -5.04 -7.78 0.88
N HIS A 71 -6.18 -7.14 0.67
CA HIS A 71 -7.29 -7.75 -0.07
C HIS A 71 -7.11 -7.46 -1.56
N VAL A 72 -6.88 -8.51 -2.35
CA VAL A 72 -6.64 -8.43 -3.79
C VAL A 72 -7.87 -8.96 -4.53
N GLN A 73 -8.27 -8.25 -5.59
CA GLN A 73 -9.39 -8.62 -6.44
C GLN A 73 -9.26 -10.08 -6.93
N ASN A 74 -10.34 -10.85 -6.76
CA ASN A 74 -10.44 -12.28 -7.09
C ASN A 74 -9.55 -13.22 -6.25
N GLU A 75 -8.72 -12.73 -5.33
CA GLU A 75 -7.90 -13.57 -4.43
C GLU A 75 -8.32 -13.44 -2.96
N GLY A 76 -8.94 -12.33 -2.58
CA GLY A 76 -9.27 -12.04 -1.18
C GLY A 76 -8.03 -11.56 -0.40
N TYR A 77 -8.04 -11.75 0.92
CA TYR A 77 -6.88 -11.47 1.76
C TYR A 77 -5.77 -12.49 1.51
N THR A 78 -4.56 -12.01 1.20
CA THR A 78 -3.44 -12.87 0.78
C THR A 78 -2.53 -13.34 1.93
N GLY A 79 -2.79 -12.89 3.15
CA GLY A 79 -2.02 -13.25 4.35
C GLY A 79 -1.13 -12.10 4.84
N PHE A 80 -0.69 -12.17 6.09
CA PHE A 80 0.14 -11.12 6.68
C PHE A 80 1.60 -11.23 6.24
N SER A 81 2.12 -10.14 5.67
CA SER A 81 3.55 -9.87 5.57
C SER A 81 4.01 -9.14 6.83
N ILE A 82 5.14 -9.56 7.40
CA ILE A 82 5.66 -9.05 8.68
C ILE A 82 7.14 -8.71 8.52
N GLY A 83 7.54 -7.48 8.86
CA GLY A 83 8.94 -7.04 8.81
C GLY A 83 9.10 -5.52 8.83
N THR A 84 10.35 -5.06 8.84
CA THR A 84 10.69 -3.63 8.69
C THR A 84 10.71 -3.17 7.24
N TRP A 85 10.79 -4.11 6.29
CA TRP A 85 10.54 -3.90 4.87
C TRP A 85 9.63 -5.01 4.37
N ILE A 86 8.45 -4.67 3.84
CA ILE A 86 7.45 -5.63 3.36
C ILE A 86 6.79 -5.17 2.07
N GLU A 87 6.30 -6.13 1.29
CA GLU A 87 5.41 -5.93 0.15
C GLU A 87 4.09 -6.67 0.40
N VAL A 88 2.97 -6.06 0.05
CA VAL A 88 1.63 -6.66 0.09
C VAL A 88 0.87 -6.34 -1.19
N GLY A 89 0.03 -7.27 -1.63
CA GLY A 89 -0.69 -7.19 -2.90
C GLY A 89 -0.01 -7.98 -4.00
N THR A 90 -0.20 -7.59 -5.26
CA THR A 90 0.38 -8.26 -6.42
C THR A 90 0.96 -7.25 -7.41
N THR A 91 2.01 -7.64 -8.12
CA THR A 91 2.66 -6.78 -9.12
C THR A 91 2.39 -7.34 -10.52
N GLY A 92 1.78 -6.54 -11.41
CA GLY A 92 1.64 -6.88 -12.84
C GLY A 92 0.54 -7.91 -13.17
N LYS A 93 -0.31 -8.27 -12.20
CA LYS A 93 -1.40 -9.24 -12.41
C LYS A 93 -2.70 -8.62 -12.92
N ASN A 94 -2.78 -7.30 -13.09
CA ASN A 94 -4.02 -6.60 -13.44
C ASN A 94 -5.16 -6.84 -12.43
N GLN A 95 -4.83 -7.04 -11.16
CA GLN A 95 -5.79 -7.19 -10.07
C GLN A 95 -5.77 -5.95 -9.19
N ASN A 96 -6.94 -5.46 -8.80
CA ASN A 96 -7.05 -4.29 -7.95
C ASN A 96 -6.68 -4.65 -6.50
N LEU A 97 -5.92 -3.78 -5.85
CA LEU A 97 -5.91 -3.71 -4.39
C LEU A 97 -7.25 -3.08 -3.95
N GLU A 98 -7.98 -3.78 -3.09
CA GLU A 98 -9.33 -3.38 -2.65
C GLU A 98 -9.40 -2.98 -1.18
N ALA A 99 -8.50 -3.52 -0.35
CA ALA A 99 -8.35 -3.13 1.04
C ALA A 99 -6.93 -3.43 1.55
N ILE A 100 -6.55 -2.74 2.61
CA ILE A 100 -5.33 -3.02 3.37
C ILE A 100 -5.65 -3.03 4.87
N SER A 101 -5.14 -4.01 5.58
CA SER A 101 -5.07 -4.05 7.04
C SER A 101 -3.61 -3.90 7.44
N MET A 102 -3.30 -2.97 8.35
CA MET A 102 -1.93 -2.74 8.79
C MET A 102 -1.82 -2.30 10.24
N SER A 103 -0.69 -2.63 10.87
CA SER A 103 -0.31 -2.18 12.21
C SER A 103 1.22 -2.11 12.36
N PHE A 104 1.69 -1.25 13.26
CA PHE A 104 3.11 -1.09 13.58
C PHE A 104 3.37 -1.60 15.01
N HIS A 105 4.50 -2.31 15.19
CA HIS A 105 4.94 -2.92 16.45
C HIS A 105 6.35 -2.48 16.80
#